data_AF-A0A0N1NX29-F1
#
_entry.id   AF-A0A0N1NX29-F1
#
_cell.length_a   1.000
_cell.length_b   1.000
_cell.length_c   1.000
_cell.angle_alpha   90.00
_cell.angle_beta   90.00
_cell.angle_gamma   90.00
#
_symmetry.space_group_name_H-M   'P 1'
#
loop_
_entity.id
_entity.type
_entity.pdbx_description
1 polymer ?
#
loop_
_entity_poly.entity_id
_entity_poly.type
_entity_poly.pdbx_seq_one_letter_code
_entity_poly.pdbx_strand_id
1 'polypeptide(L)'
;MKRFRSFLSRKTSQSADQGAQQANAGPPPAEPHPQAPPPEAQPSSDGDFSVQATSNTLNIALVNQFPAGSTVYAVVSGRAISNNNALVLLRSDGRTPYYPASPSQPGSAVNPNDVAIRLGATGSTTNLTIPYIAGGRIYLSLNEPLKFFINPGPALVEPAVANPSDPNIAINWGFCEFTFNQDQLYANISYVDFVSSIPIALALSTVSSNPPPAVGGLKPGGLNGIAEALRAQRQADGQGWDQLIVPGPNNSALRVLSPNIARVTNNSLFNGYFEPYVSQVWSHYSGSSVLRIDTQAQWGVVTADIANDALAVSEGSNGGSQKPIGGGSGTTFTRPSTADIFSCSTGPFATGSNALTNTVIPRLAAAFNRSTLLKTDQLPAPQSTYYQEAVTNHYSRVVHEWNYDGRGYAFPYDDVQPSGGGLEQSGEVHAGDPKIWTVTVGGGS
;
A
#
# COMPACT_ATOMS: atom_id res chain seq x y z
N MET A 1 45.14 23.77 22.66
CA MET A 1 46.08 22.68 22.32
C MET A 1 46.38 21.85 23.57
N LYS A 2 46.30 20.51 23.44
CA LYS A 2 46.89 19.45 24.30
C LYS A 2 46.31 19.32 25.73
N ARG A 3 45.38 18.38 25.97
CA ARG A 3 45.55 16.93 26.27
C ARG A 3 46.23 16.62 27.63
N PHE A 4 45.40 16.15 28.56
CA PHE A 4 45.51 14.99 29.44
C PHE A 4 46.86 14.60 30.09
N ARG A 5 46.84 14.45 31.42
CA ARG A 5 47.66 13.48 32.16
C ARG A 5 46.81 12.71 33.18
N SER A 6 47.08 11.41 33.22
CA SER A 6 46.54 10.33 34.04
C SER A 6 46.80 10.46 35.54
N PHE A 7 46.01 9.78 36.38
CA PHE A 7 46.53 8.91 37.45
C PHE A 7 45.51 7.82 37.83
N LEU A 8 45.98 6.57 37.84
CA LEU A 8 45.33 5.40 38.41
C LEU A 8 45.80 5.22 39.87
N SER A 9 44.92 4.76 40.77
CA SER A 9 45.35 3.85 41.85
C SER A 9 44.22 2.93 42.32
N ARG A 10 44.65 1.69 42.57
CA ARG A 10 43.94 0.43 42.86
C ARG A 10 43.16 0.40 44.18
N LYS A 11 42.16 -0.49 44.23
CA LYS A 11 41.98 -1.54 45.28
C LYS A 11 40.96 -2.59 44.78
N THR A 12 41.45 -3.75 44.30
CA THR A 12 41.31 -5.10 44.90
C THR A 12 39.90 -5.51 45.31
N SER A 13 39.33 -6.48 44.60
CA SER A 13 38.16 -7.25 44.98
C SER A 13 38.35 -8.75 44.70
N GLN A 14 38.10 -9.55 45.74
CA GLN A 14 37.63 -10.95 45.79
C GLN A 14 37.10 -11.05 47.24
N SER A 15 35.94 -11.58 47.58
CA SER A 15 34.94 -12.41 46.90
C SER A 15 33.84 -12.63 47.95
N ALA A 16 32.56 -12.60 47.59
CA ALA A 16 31.54 -13.52 48.11
C ALA A 16 30.18 -13.21 47.48
N ASP A 17 29.57 -14.31 47.09
CA ASP A 17 28.32 -14.53 46.36
C ASP A 17 27.09 -14.27 47.25
N GLN A 18 26.04 -13.67 46.69
CA GLN A 18 24.64 -13.93 47.07
C GLN A 18 23.71 -13.36 45.99
N GLY A 19 22.89 -14.26 45.44
CA GLY A 19 22.11 -14.07 44.22
C GLY A 19 21.05 -12.96 44.27
N ALA A 20 20.78 -12.43 43.08
CA ALA A 20 19.63 -11.60 42.78
C ALA A 20 18.97 -12.10 41.50
N GLN A 21 17.67 -12.38 41.61
CA GLN A 21 16.73 -12.63 40.51
C GLN A 21 16.81 -11.47 39.50
N GLN A 22 17.24 -11.76 38.27
CA GLN A 22 17.11 -10.83 37.16
C GLN A 22 15.70 -10.96 36.57
N ALA A 23 14.90 -9.91 36.78
CA ALA A 23 13.70 -9.68 36.01
C ALA A 23 14.06 -9.59 34.52
N ASN A 24 13.47 -10.49 33.74
CA ASN A 24 13.65 -10.60 32.30
C ASN A 24 12.91 -9.43 31.62
N ALA A 25 13.58 -8.29 31.45
CA ALA A 25 13.08 -7.21 30.62
C ALA A 25 13.31 -7.58 29.15
N GLY A 26 12.22 -7.95 28.46
CA GLY A 26 12.24 -8.21 27.02
C GLY A 26 12.66 -6.97 26.22
N PRO A 27 13.09 -7.15 24.96
CA PRO A 27 13.48 -6.05 24.09
C PRO A 27 12.29 -5.09 23.85
N PRO A 28 12.55 -3.79 23.66
CA PRO A 28 11.51 -2.79 23.44
C PRO A 28 10.71 -3.09 22.15
N PRO A 29 9.43 -2.66 22.08
CA PRO A 29 8.60 -2.85 20.88
C PRO A 29 9.25 -2.18 19.67
N ALA A 30 9.18 -2.85 18.52
CA ALA A 30 9.57 -2.27 17.24
C ALA A 30 8.81 -0.95 16.99
N GLU A 31 9.55 0.11 16.69
CA GLU A 31 8.96 1.36 16.22
C GLU A 31 8.13 1.09 14.95
N PRO A 32 6.97 1.73 14.76
CA PRO A 32 6.23 1.61 13.53
C PRO A 32 7.12 2.06 12.37
N HIS A 33 7.39 1.16 11.43
CA HIS A 33 7.91 1.57 10.13
C HIS A 33 6.96 2.66 9.58
N PRO A 34 7.46 3.82 9.15
CA PRO A 34 6.62 4.79 8.49
C PRO A 34 6.09 4.13 7.21
N GLN A 35 4.85 3.65 7.25
CA GLN A 35 4.08 3.45 6.03
C GLN A 35 4.08 4.82 5.36
N ALA A 36 4.57 4.87 4.12
CA ALA A 36 4.32 6.03 3.28
C ALA A 36 2.80 6.31 3.36
N PRO A 37 2.38 7.56 3.58
CA PRO A 37 0.96 7.88 3.45
C PRO A 37 0.49 7.33 2.09
N PRO A 38 -0.77 6.84 1.98
CA PRO A 38 -1.34 6.57 0.67
C PRO A 38 -1.01 7.78 -0.21
N PRO A 39 -0.47 7.61 -1.43
CA PRO A 39 -0.22 8.74 -2.29
C PRO A 39 -1.51 9.57 -2.31
N GLU A 40 -1.39 10.82 -1.87
CA GLU A 40 -2.46 11.78 -2.01
C GLU A 40 -2.78 11.74 -3.50
N ALA A 41 -3.97 11.23 -3.84
CA ALA A 41 -4.36 10.97 -5.22
C ALA A 41 -4.02 12.22 -6.03
N GLN A 42 -2.94 12.13 -6.82
CA GLN A 42 -2.59 13.22 -7.72
C GLN A 42 -3.80 13.32 -8.64
N PRO A 43 -4.48 14.47 -8.71
CA PRO A 43 -5.63 14.59 -9.58
C PRO A 43 -5.20 14.17 -10.98
N SER A 44 -5.79 13.10 -11.49
CA SER A 44 -5.63 12.74 -12.89
C SER A 44 -6.05 13.96 -13.70
N SER A 45 -5.16 14.46 -14.55
CA SER A 45 -5.42 15.64 -15.39
C SER A 45 -6.55 15.45 -16.41
N ASP A 46 -7.15 14.26 -16.47
CA ASP A 46 -8.06 13.85 -17.54
C ASP A 46 -9.53 13.76 -17.08
N GLY A 47 -9.87 14.29 -15.90
CA GLY A 47 -11.26 14.50 -15.46
C GLY A 47 -11.59 15.98 -15.37
N ASP A 48 -12.56 16.46 -16.14
CA ASP A 48 -13.19 17.75 -15.91
C ASP A 48 -13.91 17.70 -14.54
N PHE A 49 -13.24 18.12 -13.46
CA PHE A 49 -13.79 18.22 -12.10
C PHE A 49 -14.81 19.36 -11.97
N SER A 50 -15.61 19.63 -13.01
CA SER A 50 -16.64 20.66 -13.02
C SER A 50 -17.83 20.36 -12.08
N VAL A 51 -17.84 19.18 -11.44
CA VAL A 51 -18.87 18.77 -10.48
C VAL A 51 -18.20 18.26 -9.19
N GLN A 52 -18.49 18.95 -8.08
CA GLN A 52 -18.01 18.63 -6.73
C GLN A 52 -19.03 17.81 -5.93
N ALA A 53 -18.57 17.20 -4.83
CA ALA A 53 -19.43 16.45 -3.93
C ALA A 53 -20.54 17.36 -3.37
N THR A 54 -21.80 16.99 -3.62
CA THR A 54 -22.97 17.84 -3.30
C THR A 54 -23.44 17.71 -1.85
N SER A 55 -22.84 16.81 -1.08
CA SER A 55 -23.16 16.50 0.32
C SER A 55 -21.88 16.36 1.12
N ASN A 56 -21.89 16.85 2.36
CA ASN A 56 -20.79 16.66 3.33
C ASN A 56 -20.75 15.24 3.94
N THR A 57 -21.64 14.36 3.48
CA THR A 57 -21.70 12.95 3.84
C THR A 57 -21.89 12.08 2.60
N LEU A 58 -21.36 10.87 2.63
CA LEU A 58 -21.52 9.87 1.58
C LEU A 58 -22.15 8.60 2.14
N ASN A 59 -23.12 8.05 1.40
CA ASN A 59 -23.70 6.76 1.71
C ASN A 59 -22.85 5.63 1.11
N ILE A 60 -22.64 4.59 1.91
CA ILE A 60 -21.94 3.38 1.51
C ILE A 60 -22.91 2.21 1.58
N ALA A 61 -23.02 1.44 0.50
CA ALA A 61 -23.74 0.18 0.46
C ALA A 61 -22.74 -0.98 0.66
N LEU A 62 -22.65 -1.52 1.87
CA LEU A 62 -21.87 -2.73 2.13
C LEU A 62 -22.70 -3.97 1.79
N VAL A 63 -22.35 -4.68 0.73
CA VAL A 63 -23.09 -5.84 0.23
C VAL A 63 -22.39 -7.13 0.64
N ASN A 64 -23.08 -8.00 1.39
CA ASN A 64 -22.53 -9.28 1.83
C ASN A 64 -22.89 -10.39 0.85
N GLN A 65 -21.91 -11.00 0.19
CA GLN A 65 -22.07 -12.16 -0.69
C GLN A 65 -21.45 -13.45 -0.12
N PHE A 66 -20.94 -13.43 1.12
CA PHE A 66 -20.48 -14.66 1.74
C PHE A 66 -21.65 -15.64 1.96
N PRO A 67 -21.46 -16.94 1.70
CA PRO A 67 -22.45 -17.96 2.02
C PRO A 67 -22.87 -17.96 3.49
N ALA A 68 -24.06 -18.49 3.76
CA ALA A 68 -24.53 -18.70 5.12
C ALA A 68 -23.52 -19.53 5.94
N GLY A 69 -23.35 -19.17 7.22
CA GLY A 69 -22.37 -19.78 8.11
C GLY A 69 -21.14 -18.90 8.37
N SER A 70 -20.88 -17.90 7.53
CA SER A 70 -19.88 -16.85 7.79
C SER A 70 -20.55 -15.59 8.30
N THR A 71 -20.12 -15.07 9.45
CA THR A 71 -20.52 -13.71 9.88
C THR A 71 -19.48 -12.72 9.38
N VAL A 72 -19.92 -11.59 8.81
CA VAL A 72 -19.01 -10.54 8.35
C VAL A 72 -19.14 -9.31 9.26
N TYR A 73 -18.01 -8.77 9.69
CA TYR A 73 -17.93 -7.52 10.44
C TYR A 73 -17.12 -6.49 9.67
N ALA A 74 -17.54 -5.23 9.75
CA ALA A 74 -16.81 -4.08 9.24
C ALA A 74 -16.39 -3.12 10.35
N VAL A 75 -15.25 -2.45 10.18
CA VAL A 75 -14.86 -1.27 10.97
C VAL A 75 -14.41 -0.19 10.01
N VAL A 76 -14.92 1.03 10.17
CA VAL A 76 -14.50 2.18 9.36
C VAL A 76 -13.66 3.11 10.22
N SER A 77 -12.49 3.53 9.74
CA SER A 77 -11.63 4.51 10.40
C SER A 77 -11.03 5.50 9.42
N GLY A 78 -10.50 6.61 9.91
CA GLY A 78 -9.67 7.55 9.12
C GLY A 78 -9.43 8.86 9.87
N ARG A 79 -9.26 9.96 9.13
CA ARG A 79 -9.12 11.32 9.67
C ARG A 79 -10.30 12.18 9.24
N ALA A 80 -11.09 12.67 10.18
CA ALA A 80 -12.25 13.51 9.89
C ALA A 80 -11.80 14.92 9.45
N ILE A 81 -11.87 15.19 8.15
CA ILE A 81 -11.35 16.43 7.54
C ILE A 81 -12.00 17.66 8.17
N SER A 82 -13.33 17.64 8.31
CA SER A 82 -14.12 18.74 8.89
C SER A 82 -13.99 18.85 10.42
N ASN A 83 -13.22 17.97 11.07
CA ASN A 83 -12.96 18.01 12.50
C ASN A 83 -11.46 18.06 12.80
N ASN A 84 -10.76 19.00 12.16
CA ASN A 84 -9.32 19.25 12.35
C ASN A 84 -8.46 17.98 12.17
N ASN A 85 -8.82 17.13 11.20
CA ASN A 85 -8.17 15.83 10.95
C ASN A 85 -8.11 14.89 12.16
N ALA A 86 -9.06 15.03 13.10
CA ALA A 86 -9.15 14.14 14.25
C ALA A 86 -9.29 12.67 13.81
N LEU A 87 -8.65 11.77 14.55
CA LEU A 87 -8.89 10.33 14.39
C LEU A 87 -10.38 10.05 14.56
N VAL A 88 -10.98 9.36 13.59
CA VAL A 88 -12.38 8.96 13.62
C VAL A 88 -12.50 7.47 13.34
N LEU A 89 -13.43 6.83 14.06
CA LEU A 89 -14.01 5.54 13.68
C LEU A 89 -15.52 5.73 13.50
N LEU A 90 -16.21 4.86 12.78
CA LEU A 90 -17.67 4.79 12.87
C LEU A 90 -18.09 3.92 14.04
N ARG A 91 -19.18 4.31 14.70
CA ARG A 91 -19.86 3.45 15.68
C ARG A 91 -20.46 2.22 14.97
N SER A 92 -20.80 1.19 15.75
CA SER A 92 -21.42 -0.05 15.27
C SER A 92 -22.77 0.13 14.57
N ASP A 93 -23.40 1.31 14.67
CA ASP A 93 -24.60 1.70 13.91
C ASP A 93 -24.31 2.06 12.44
N GLY A 94 -23.03 2.16 12.06
CA GLY A 94 -22.57 2.48 10.72
C GLY A 94 -22.74 3.94 10.30
N ARG A 95 -23.10 4.85 11.21
CA ARG A 95 -23.46 6.24 10.87
C ARG A 95 -22.87 7.27 11.82
N THR A 96 -22.73 6.95 13.10
CA THR A 96 -22.30 7.92 14.10
C THR A 96 -20.77 7.97 14.16
N PRO A 97 -20.13 9.13 13.91
CA PRO A 97 -18.70 9.28 14.12
C PRO A 97 -18.32 9.12 15.59
N TYR A 98 -17.28 8.33 15.85
CA TYR A 98 -16.66 8.12 17.15
C TYR A 98 -15.25 8.69 17.14
N TYR A 99 -14.98 9.59 18.09
CA TYR A 99 -13.66 10.21 18.30
C TYR A 99 -13.09 9.67 19.62
N PRO A 100 -12.18 8.69 19.60
CA PRO A 100 -11.55 8.19 20.81
C PRO A 100 -10.79 9.30 21.55
N ALA A 101 -10.85 9.28 22.88
CA ALA A 101 -10.00 10.17 23.69
C ALA A 101 -8.53 9.73 23.59
N SER A 102 -7.60 10.67 23.78
CA SER A 102 -6.18 10.32 23.94
C SER A 102 -5.97 9.59 25.27
N PRO A 103 -5.51 8.33 25.28
CA PRO A 103 -5.15 7.65 26.51
C PRO A 103 -3.82 8.20 27.05
N SER A 104 -3.55 7.90 28.32
CA SER A 104 -2.28 8.26 28.97
C SER A 104 -1.14 7.28 28.67
N GLN A 105 -1.46 6.08 28.20
CA GLN A 105 -0.50 5.01 27.85
C GLN A 105 -0.85 4.40 26.49
N PRO A 106 0.14 3.88 25.74
CA PRO A 106 -0.09 3.12 24.52
C PRO A 106 -0.97 1.88 24.74
N GLY A 107 -1.65 1.43 23.68
CA GLY A 107 -2.37 0.16 23.67
C GLY A 107 -3.71 0.17 24.41
N SER A 108 -4.38 1.32 24.55
CA SER A 108 -5.72 1.37 25.13
C SER A 108 -6.73 0.72 24.18
N ALA A 109 -7.39 -0.36 24.60
CA ALA A 109 -8.31 -1.09 23.73
C ALA A 109 -9.54 -0.27 23.33
N VAL A 110 -9.93 -0.38 22.06
CA VAL A 110 -11.24 0.05 21.57
C VAL A 110 -12.22 -1.11 21.77
N ASN A 111 -13.35 -0.86 22.42
CA ASN A 111 -14.37 -1.89 22.61
C ASN A 111 -14.96 -2.30 21.24
N PRO A 112 -14.84 -3.56 20.80
CA PRO A 112 -15.36 -3.97 19.50
C PRO A 112 -16.87 -3.76 19.36
N ASN A 113 -17.65 -3.84 20.44
CA ASN A 113 -19.10 -3.59 20.39
C ASN A 113 -19.45 -2.13 20.03
N ASP A 114 -18.52 -1.21 20.25
CA ASP A 114 -18.72 0.20 19.94
C ASP A 114 -18.50 0.51 18.46
N VAL A 115 -17.72 -0.29 17.73
CA VAL A 115 -17.23 0.04 16.37
C VAL A 115 -17.41 -1.05 15.33
N ALA A 116 -17.61 -2.30 15.75
CA ALA A 116 -17.82 -3.42 14.84
C ALA A 116 -19.25 -3.40 14.28
N ILE A 117 -19.36 -3.10 12.99
CA ILE A 117 -20.61 -3.08 12.24
C ILE A 117 -20.85 -4.50 11.73
N ARG A 118 -21.83 -5.19 12.28
CA ARG A 118 -22.19 -6.54 11.83
C ARG A 118 -23.02 -6.45 10.54
N LEU A 119 -22.55 -7.07 9.46
CA LEU A 119 -23.29 -7.13 8.20
C LEU A 119 -24.48 -8.10 8.29
N GLY A 120 -25.46 -7.91 7.42
CA GLY A 120 -26.62 -8.79 7.30
C GLY A 120 -26.30 -10.14 6.64
N ALA A 121 -27.34 -10.91 6.33
CA ALA A 121 -27.22 -12.21 5.66
C ALA A 121 -26.69 -12.09 4.21
N THR A 122 -26.37 -13.23 3.60
CA THR A 122 -26.00 -13.31 2.17
C THR A 122 -27.01 -12.57 1.28
N GLY A 123 -26.51 -11.79 0.33
CA GLY A 123 -27.28 -10.95 -0.58
C GLY A 123 -27.84 -9.66 0.02
N SER A 124 -27.65 -9.42 1.32
CA SER A 124 -28.17 -8.20 1.97
C SER A 124 -27.19 -7.04 1.93
N THR A 125 -27.74 -5.82 2.05
CA THR A 125 -26.98 -4.57 2.12
C THR A 125 -27.06 -3.96 3.51
N THR A 126 -25.91 -3.63 4.07
CA THR A 126 -25.78 -2.81 5.28
C THR A 126 -25.37 -1.40 4.85
N ASN A 127 -26.26 -0.41 5.09
CA ASN A 127 -26.01 0.97 4.70
C ASN A 127 -25.23 1.72 5.78
N LEU A 128 -24.12 2.34 5.39
CA LEU A 128 -23.33 3.24 6.21
C LEU A 128 -23.45 4.68 5.72
N THR A 129 -23.10 5.63 6.58
CA THR A 129 -22.93 7.03 6.21
C THR A 129 -21.64 7.55 6.82
N ILE A 130 -20.74 8.08 5.99
CA ILE A 130 -19.47 8.67 6.41
C ILE A 130 -19.47 10.20 6.21
N PRO A 131 -18.80 10.97 7.08
CA PRO A 131 -18.44 12.36 6.79
C PRO A 131 -17.25 12.42 5.83
N TYR A 132 -16.75 13.61 5.53
CA TYR A 132 -15.44 13.76 4.89
C TYR A 132 -14.32 13.12 5.73
N ILE A 133 -13.61 12.18 5.12
CA ILE A 133 -12.55 11.38 5.73
C ILE A 133 -11.36 11.32 4.78
N ALA A 134 -10.17 11.62 5.28
CA ALA A 134 -8.90 11.36 4.62
C ALA A 134 -8.24 10.10 5.19
N GLY A 135 -7.52 9.35 4.35
CA GLY A 135 -6.83 8.12 4.76
C GLY A 135 -7.77 7.11 5.41
N GLY A 136 -8.96 6.98 4.83
CA GLY A 136 -10.02 6.12 5.31
C GLY A 136 -9.77 4.65 4.98
N ARG A 137 -10.19 3.76 5.87
CA ARG A 137 -10.19 2.32 5.65
C ARG A 137 -11.52 1.70 6.06
N ILE A 138 -12.01 0.75 5.26
CA ILE A 138 -13.05 -0.19 5.66
C ILE A 138 -12.37 -1.53 5.87
N TYR A 139 -12.14 -1.88 7.13
CA TYR A 139 -11.68 -3.20 7.50
C TYR A 139 -12.84 -4.17 7.51
N LEU A 140 -12.60 -5.39 7.03
CA LEU A 140 -13.57 -6.47 6.95
C LEU A 140 -12.98 -7.71 7.61
N SER A 141 -13.78 -8.43 8.38
CA SER A 141 -13.35 -9.64 9.07
C SER A 141 -14.43 -10.71 9.08
N LEU A 142 -14.00 -11.97 9.05
CA LEU A 142 -14.87 -13.13 9.10
C LEU A 142 -14.94 -13.70 10.52
N ASN A 143 -16.17 -13.97 10.96
CA ASN A 143 -16.58 -14.67 12.18
C ASN A 143 -16.26 -13.97 13.51
N GLU A 144 -15.21 -13.15 13.55
CA GLU A 144 -14.80 -12.40 14.74
C GLU A 144 -14.52 -10.93 14.40
N PRO A 145 -14.98 -9.96 15.20
CA PRO A 145 -14.58 -8.57 15.04
C PRO A 145 -13.08 -8.35 15.28
N LEU A 146 -12.50 -7.43 14.50
CA LEU A 146 -11.13 -6.97 14.73
C LEU A 146 -11.01 -6.17 16.05
N LYS A 147 -9.85 -6.30 16.67
CA LYS A 147 -9.43 -5.60 17.89
C LYS A 147 -8.51 -4.45 17.50
N PHE A 148 -8.92 -3.24 17.86
CA PHE A 148 -8.15 -2.01 17.66
C PHE A 148 -7.69 -1.44 18.99
N PHE A 149 -6.60 -0.69 18.96
CA PHE A 149 -6.06 0.00 20.14
C PHE A 149 -5.76 1.46 19.81
N ILE A 150 -5.64 2.28 20.84
CA ILE A 150 -5.32 3.70 20.74
C ILE A 150 -4.04 3.98 21.53
N ASN A 151 -3.12 4.70 20.91
CA ASN A 151 -1.93 5.29 21.53
C ASN A 151 -2.18 6.77 21.86
N PRO A 152 -1.38 7.39 22.77
CA PRO A 152 -1.46 8.82 23.03
C PRO A 152 -1.35 9.65 21.73
N GLY A 153 -2.13 10.72 21.64
CA GLY A 153 -2.24 11.53 20.42
C GLY A 153 -3.63 12.11 20.23
N PRO A 154 -4.72 11.32 20.11
CA PRO A 154 -4.82 9.86 19.96
C PRO A 154 -4.33 9.36 18.58
N ALA A 155 -3.76 8.15 18.54
CA ALA A 155 -3.38 7.47 17.30
C ALA A 155 -3.92 6.04 17.28
N LEU A 156 -4.58 5.64 16.18
CA LEU A 156 -5.06 4.27 16.00
C LEU A 156 -3.88 3.32 15.80
N VAL A 157 -3.88 2.22 16.54
CA VAL A 157 -3.03 1.06 16.27
C VAL A 157 -3.80 0.15 15.34
N GLU A 158 -3.33 0.08 14.11
CA GLU A 158 -3.93 -0.74 13.06
C GLU A 158 -3.46 -2.20 13.19
N PRO A 159 -4.27 -3.19 12.77
CA PRO A 159 -3.88 -4.60 12.80
C PRO A 159 -2.63 -4.86 11.96
N ALA A 160 -1.66 -5.58 12.52
CA ALA A 160 -0.37 -5.83 11.90
C ALA A 160 -0.20 -7.32 11.54
N VAL A 161 -0.32 -7.67 10.25
CA VAL A 161 -0.14 -9.06 9.77
C VAL A 161 1.30 -9.57 9.88
N ALA A 162 2.27 -8.67 10.01
CA ALA A 162 3.69 -9.01 10.20
C ALA A 162 4.08 -9.22 11.67
N ASN A 163 3.19 -8.97 12.63
CA ASN A 163 3.47 -9.19 14.04
C ASN A 163 2.80 -10.50 14.50
N PRO A 164 3.55 -11.58 14.79
CA PRO A 164 2.98 -12.86 15.23
C PRO A 164 2.19 -12.76 16.55
N SER A 165 2.42 -11.71 17.35
CA SER A 165 1.68 -11.45 18.59
C SER A 165 0.49 -10.50 18.41
N ASP A 166 0.18 -10.06 17.19
CA ASP A 166 -1.00 -9.24 16.93
C ASP A 166 -2.27 -10.02 17.31
N PRO A 167 -3.20 -9.41 18.07
CA PRO A 167 -4.39 -10.12 18.54
C PRO A 167 -5.39 -10.45 17.43
N ASN A 168 -5.15 -9.99 16.20
CA ASN A 168 -5.90 -10.28 14.98
C ASN A 168 -5.15 -11.25 14.04
N ILE A 169 -3.98 -11.77 14.43
CA ILE A 169 -3.10 -12.55 13.53
C ILE A 169 -3.78 -13.80 12.96
N ALA A 170 -4.70 -14.43 13.70
CA ALA A 170 -5.43 -15.61 13.28
C ALA A 170 -6.77 -15.30 12.59
N ILE A 171 -7.24 -14.05 12.66
CA ILE A 171 -8.52 -13.63 12.07
C ILE A 171 -8.32 -13.50 10.56
N ASN A 172 -9.30 -13.97 9.80
CA ASN A 172 -9.34 -13.70 8.37
C ASN A 172 -9.96 -12.33 8.14
N TRP A 173 -9.13 -11.38 7.69
CA TRP A 173 -9.53 -10.01 7.49
C TRP A 173 -8.84 -9.42 6.27
N GLY A 174 -9.40 -8.34 5.74
CA GLY A 174 -8.86 -7.53 4.65
C GLY A 174 -9.42 -6.12 4.74
N PHE A 175 -9.06 -5.25 3.81
CA PHE A 175 -9.57 -3.89 3.80
C PHE A 175 -9.57 -3.27 2.40
N CYS A 176 -10.38 -2.24 2.22
CA CYS A 176 -10.24 -1.27 1.14
C CYS A 176 -10.00 0.12 1.71
N GLU A 177 -9.41 0.99 0.91
CA GLU A 177 -8.99 2.33 1.30
C GLU A 177 -9.83 3.37 0.57
N PHE A 178 -9.97 4.54 1.17
CA PHE A 178 -10.69 5.64 0.54
C PHE A 178 -10.27 7.01 1.09
N THR A 179 -10.50 8.04 0.30
CA THR A 179 -10.60 9.42 0.75
C THR A 179 -11.87 10.01 0.17
N PHE A 180 -12.71 10.58 1.04
CA PHE A 180 -13.89 11.34 0.64
C PHE A 180 -13.74 12.77 1.15
N ASN A 181 -13.68 13.72 0.22
CA ASN A 181 -13.52 15.14 0.50
C ASN A 181 -14.50 15.96 -0.36
N GLN A 182 -14.33 17.28 -0.37
CA GLN A 182 -15.22 18.17 -1.14
C GLN A 182 -15.08 17.99 -2.66
N ASP A 183 -13.91 17.54 -3.13
CA ASP A 183 -13.60 17.45 -4.55
C ASP A 183 -14.00 16.10 -5.14
N GLN A 184 -13.91 15.01 -4.37
CA GLN A 184 -14.19 13.66 -4.86
C GLN A 184 -14.37 12.61 -3.77
N LEU A 185 -14.86 11.44 -4.18
CA LEU A 185 -14.47 10.16 -3.60
C LEU A 185 -13.34 9.57 -4.45
N TYR A 186 -12.30 9.08 -3.79
CA TYR A 186 -11.33 8.13 -4.34
C TYR A 186 -11.32 6.89 -3.44
N ALA A 187 -11.46 5.69 -3.99
CA ALA A 187 -11.44 4.44 -3.23
C ALA A 187 -10.76 3.33 -4.02
N ASN A 188 -10.02 2.46 -3.34
CA ASN A 188 -9.24 1.40 -3.96
C ASN A 188 -9.25 0.12 -3.15
N ILE A 189 -9.14 -1.01 -3.84
CA ILE A 189 -8.75 -2.28 -3.24
C ILE A 189 -7.26 -2.19 -2.90
N SER A 190 -6.81 -2.77 -1.78
CA SER A 190 -5.39 -2.74 -1.41
C SER A 190 -4.86 -4.15 -1.15
N TYR A 191 -3.86 -4.53 -1.94
CA TYR A 191 -3.04 -5.74 -1.78
C TYR A 191 -1.57 -5.37 -1.51
N VAL A 192 -1.28 -4.11 -1.19
CA VAL A 192 0.07 -3.61 -0.91
C VAL A 192 0.68 -4.31 0.29
N ASP A 193 -0.14 -4.64 1.29
CA ASP A 193 0.32 -5.34 2.48
C ASP A 193 0.14 -6.86 2.36
N PHE A 194 -1.03 -7.33 1.94
CA PHE A 194 -1.34 -8.74 1.80
C PHE A 194 -2.64 -8.98 1.03
N VAL A 195 -2.82 -10.21 0.55
CA VAL A 195 -4.06 -10.75 0.01
C VAL A 195 -4.74 -11.62 1.08
N SER A 196 -6.04 -11.41 1.29
CA SER A 196 -6.87 -12.22 2.19
C SER A 196 -7.84 -13.11 1.41
N SER A 197 -8.62 -13.95 2.10
CA SER A 197 -9.70 -14.71 1.47
C SER A 197 -11.02 -13.93 1.45
N ILE A 198 -10.97 -12.60 1.62
CA ILE A 198 -12.11 -11.70 1.48
C ILE A 198 -11.97 -10.98 0.14
N PRO A 199 -12.60 -11.47 -0.95
CA PRO A 199 -12.73 -10.69 -2.17
C PRO A 199 -13.51 -9.41 -1.89
N ILE A 200 -12.98 -8.28 -2.34
CA ILE A 200 -13.62 -6.96 -2.24
C ILE A 200 -13.79 -6.45 -3.66
N ALA A 201 -15.00 -6.05 -4.01
CA ALA A 201 -15.30 -5.34 -5.26
C ALA A 201 -15.88 -3.96 -4.91
N LEU A 202 -15.59 -2.96 -5.74
CA LEU A 202 -16.04 -1.59 -5.55
C LEU A 202 -16.86 -1.15 -6.75
N ALA A 203 -17.94 -0.42 -6.51
CA ALA A 203 -18.66 0.31 -7.55
C ALA A 203 -19.05 1.69 -7.03
N LEU A 204 -19.03 2.70 -7.88
CA LEU A 204 -19.32 4.07 -7.49
C LEU A 204 -20.40 4.65 -8.39
N SER A 205 -21.63 4.72 -7.88
CA SER A 205 -22.70 5.43 -8.57
C SER A 205 -22.50 6.93 -8.39
N THR A 206 -22.58 7.69 -9.49
CA THR A 206 -22.44 9.15 -9.46
C THR A 206 -23.72 9.85 -9.91
N VAL A 207 -23.75 11.17 -9.87
CA VAL A 207 -24.88 11.95 -10.41
C VAL A 207 -24.90 11.87 -11.94
N SER A 208 -23.73 11.79 -12.56
CA SER A 208 -23.53 11.90 -14.01
C SER A 208 -23.23 10.58 -14.76
N SER A 209 -22.74 9.54 -14.09
CA SER A 209 -22.26 8.31 -14.74
C SER A 209 -23.31 7.22 -14.87
N ASN A 210 -23.35 6.59 -16.06
CA ASN A 210 -24.12 5.38 -16.33
C ASN A 210 -23.44 4.57 -17.47
N PRO A 211 -22.93 3.35 -17.21
CA PRO A 211 -22.93 2.63 -15.94
C PRO A 211 -21.93 3.19 -14.92
N PRO A 212 -22.11 2.90 -13.61
CA PRO A 212 -21.14 3.26 -12.56
C PRO A 212 -19.75 2.68 -12.82
N PRO A 213 -18.65 3.43 -12.59
CA PRO A 213 -17.31 2.84 -12.52
C PRO A 213 -17.24 1.75 -11.46
N ALA A 214 -16.59 0.64 -11.79
CA ALA A 214 -16.49 -0.54 -10.93
C ALA A 214 -15.16 -1.28 -11.10
N VAL A 215 -14.82 -2.08 -10.09
CA VAL A 215 -13.69 -3.01 -10.04
C VAL A 215 -14.11 -4.30 -9.32
N GLY A 216 -13.79 -5.45 -9.91
CA GLY A 216 -14.33 -6.76 -9.50
C GLY A 216 -13.56 -7.52 -8.41
N GLY A 217 -12.32 -7.10 -8.11
CA GLY A 217 -11.47 -7.77 -7.12
C GLY A 217 -11.13 -9.22 -7.48
N LEU A 218 -10.81 -10.05 -6.47
CA LEU A 218 -10.37 -11.44 -6.67
C LEU A 218 -11.46 -12.35 -7.25
N LYS A 219 -11.03 -13.23 -8.16
CA LYS A 219 -11.82 -14.39 -8.61
C LYS A 219 -12.14 -15.35 -7.46
N PRO A 220 -13.20 -16.17 -7.55
CA PRO A 220 -13.48 -17.25 -6.61
C PRO A 220 -12.25 -18.14 -6.43
N GLY A 221 -11.88 -18.39 -5.17
CA GLY A 221 -10.67 -19.14 -4.84
C GLY A 221 -9.35 -18.37 -5.05
N GLY A 222 -9.40 -17.06 -5.32
CA GLY A 222 -8.24 -16.24 -5.68
C GLY A 222 -7.06 -16.36 -4.70
N LEU A 223 -7.30 -16.35 -3.39
CA LEU A 223 -6.22 -16.53 -2.41
C LEU A 223 -5.46 -17.86 -2.60
N ASN A 224 -6.18 -18.97 -2.80
CA ASN A 224 -5.56 -20.27 -3.00
C ASN A 224 -4.85 -20.34 -4.36
N GLY A 225 -5.46 -19.79 -5.41
CA GLY A 225 -4.85 -19.71 -6.74
C GLY A 225 -3.55 -18.90 -6.75
N ILE A 226 -3.52 -17.77 -6.02
CA ILE A 226 -2.31 -16.97 -5.82
C ILE A 226 -1.26 -17.78 -5.05
N ALA A 227 -1.63 -18.43 -3.95
CA ALA A 227 -0.72 -19.26 -3.17
C ALA A 227 -0.13 -20.42 -4.00
N GLU A 228 -0.93 -21.08 -4.84
CA GLU A 228 -0.47 -22.13 -5.75
C GLU A 228 0.49 -21.59 -6.81
N ALA A 229 0.17 -20.46 -7.43
CA ALA A 229 1.04 -19.81 -8.41
C ALA A 229 2.39 -19.37 -7.81
N LEU A 230 2.41 -18.88 -6.56
CA LEU A 230 3.65 -18.53 -5.86
C LEU A 230 4.48 -19.76 -5.50
N ARG A 231 3.85 -20.88 -5.11
CA ARG A 231 4.55 -22.15 -4.93
C ARG A 231 5.15 -22.64 -6.26
N ALA A 232 4.41 -22.52 -7.36
CA ALA A 232 4.92 -22.86 -8.69
C ALA A 232 6.10 -21.95 -9.09
N GLN A 233 6.03 -20.66 -8.78
CA GLN A 233 7.12 -19.71 -9.04
C GLN A 233 8.39 -20.10 -8.26
N ARG A 234 8.27 -20.45 -6.97
CA ARG A 234 9.40 -21.00 -6.19
C ARG A 234 10.03 -22.22 -6.86
N GLN A 235 9.25 -23.12 -7.44
CA GLN A 235 9.79 -24.27 -8.16
C GLN A 235 10.52 -23.87 -9.45
N ALA A 236 10.10 -22.79 -10.10
CA ALA A 236 10.66 -22.31 -11.35
C ALA A 236 12.01 -21.58 -11.17
N ASP A 237 12.15 -20.75 -10.14
CA ASP A 237 13.33 -19.87 -9.97
C ASP A 237 14.11 -20.09 -8.65
N GLY A 238 13.60 -20.94 -7.76
CA GLY A 238 14.20 -21.22 -6.46
C GLY A 238 14.05 -20.10 -5.42
N GLN A 239 13.40 -18.99 -5.76
CA GLN A 239 13.24 -17.80 -4.90
C GLN A 239 12.06 -17.95 -3.94
N GLY A 240 12.12 -17.32 -2.77
CA GLY A 240 11.22 -17.54 -1.63
C GLY A 240 9.76 -17.09 -1.78
N TRP A 241 9.16 -17.14 -2.98
CA TRP A 241 7.77 -16.77 -3.25
C TRP A 241 6.74 -17.55 -2.41
N ASP A 242 7.02 -18.82 -2.11
CA ASP A 242 6.21 -19.65 -1.23
C ASP A 242 6.24 -19.19 0.24
N GLN A 243 7.29 -18.47 0.67
CA GLN A 243 7.40 -17.93 2.04
C GLN A 243 6.50 -16.70 2.26
N LEU A 244 5.87 -16.18 1.21
CA LEU A 244 4.83 -15.15 1.32
C LEU A 244 3.52 -15.70 1.89
N ILE A 245 3.31 -17.02 1.82
CA ILE A 245 2.05 -17.66 2.19
C ILE A 245 2.01 -17.86 3.71
N VAL A 246 1.05 -17.22 4.38
CA VAL A 246 0.78 -17.47 5.79
C VAL A 246 -0.20 -18.64 5.89
N PRO A 247 0.16 -19.75 6.56
CA PRO A 247 -0.71 -20.91 6.66
C PRO A 247 -1.91 -20.65 7.57
N GLY A 248 -3.06 -21.15 7.17
CA GLY A 248 -4.27 -21.27 7.96
C GLY A 248 -4.52 -22.72 8.41
N PRO A 249 -5.71 -23.00 8.95
CA PRO A 249 -6.12 -24.35 9.31
C PRO A 249 -6.01 -25.32 8.13
N ASN A 250 -5.68 -26.59 8.40
CA ASN A 250 -5.57 -27.65 7.38
C ASN A 250 -4.63 -27.32 6.20
N ASN A 251 -3.58 -26.52 6.45
CA ASN A 251 -2.58 -26.11 5.46
C ASN A 251 -3.14 -25.28 4.28
N SER A 252 -4.32 -24.67 4.44
CA SER A 252 -4.82 -23.65 3.50
C SER A 252 -4.00 -22.37 3.64
N ALA A 253 -4.11 -21.44 2.69
CA ALA A 253 -3.62 -20.09 2.89
C ALA A 253 -4.61 -19.33 3.80
N LEU A 254 -4.11 -18.67 4.85
CA LEU A 254 -4.88 -17.67 5.62
C LEU A 254 -4.79 -16.31 4.93
N ARG A 255 -3.59 -15.98 4.46
CA ARG A 255 -3.28 -14.79 3.67
C ARG A 255 -1.97 -14.99 2.90
N VAL A 256 -1.72 -14.15 1.91
CA VAL A 256 -0.43 -14.06 1.22
C VAL A 256 0.13 -12.65 1.44
N LEU A 257 1.26 -12.52 2.11
CA LEU A 257 1.92 -11.23 2.36
C LEU A 257 2.53 -10.70 1.06
N SER A 258 2.57 -9.38 0.91
CA SER A 258 3.42 -8.78 -0.11
C SER A 258 4.90 -9.01 0.23
N PRO A 259 5.80 -8.94 -0.77
CA PRO A 259 7.24 -9.07 -0.52
C PRO A 259 7.75 -8.04 0.49
N ASN A 260 7.21 -6.82 0.49
CA ASN A 260 7.59 -5.78 1.44
C ASN A 260 7.24 -6.18 2.88
N ILE A 261 6.01 -6.65 3.10
CA ILE A 261 5.55 -7.05 4.44
C ILE A 261 6.22 -8.34 4.91
N ALA A 262 6.41 -9.33 4.04
CA ALA A 262 7.14 -10.54 4.40
C ALA A 262 8.57 -10.24 4.86
N ARG A 263 9.23 -9.25 4.23
CA ARG A 263 10.58 -8.79 4.63
C ARG A 263 10.63 -8.10 5.99
N VAL A 264 9.52 -7.57 6.52
CA VAL A 264 9.47 -7.08 7.91
C VAL A 264 9.75 -8.22 8.90
N THR A 265 9.24 -9.42 8.62
CA THR A 265 9.46 -10.62 9.46
C THR A 265 10.76 -11.36 9.13
N ASN A 266 11.17 -11.33 7.86
CA ASN A 266 12.40 -11.94 7.37
C ASN A 266 13.14 -10.98 6.43
N ASN A 267 13.95 -10.08 6.99
CA ASN A 267 14.65 -9.06 6.22
C ASN A 267 15.64 -9.63 5.17
N SER A 268 16.00 -10.91 5.27
CA SER A 268 16.88 -11.57 4.29
C SER A 268 16.14 -12.11 3.07
N LEU A 269 14.81 -12.19 3.11
CA LEU A 269 13.99 -12.71 2.04
C LEU A 269 14.18 -11.86 0.77
N PHE A 270 14.45 -12.54 -0.36
CA PHE A 270 14.76 -11.96 -1.67
C PHE A 270 16.02 -11.08 -1.76
N ASN A 271 16.95 -11.11 -0.78
CA ASN A 271 18.19 -10.34 -0.91
C ASN A 271 18.92 -10.70 -2.22
N GLY A 272 19.23 -9.69 -3.04
CA GLY A 272 19.92 -9.91 -4.32
C GLY A 272 19.01 -10.31 -5.50
N TYR A 273 17.69 -10.40 -5.32
CA TYR A 273 16.77 -10.88 -6.36
C TYR A 273 16.70 -9.96 -7.59
N PHE A 274 16.53 -8.65 -7.40
CA PHE A 274 16.44 -7.67 -8.48
C PHE A 274 17.80 -7.18 -9.00
N GLU A 275 18.87 -7.35 -8.24
CA GLU A 275 20.20 -6.83 -8.52
C GLU A 275 20.75 -7.25 -9.90
N PRO A 276 20.52 -8.47 -10.41
CA PRO A 276 20.85 -8.83 -11.79
C PRO A 276 20.10 -8.00 -12.84
N TYR A 277 18.79 -7.78 -12.66
CA TYR A 277 17.97 -6.95 -13.55
C TYR A 277 18.37 -5.47 -13.49
N VAL A 278 18.58 -4.94 -12.28
CA VAL A 278 19.14 -3.59 -12.07
C VAL A 278 20.48 -3.43 -12.79
N SER A 279 21.34 -4.45 -12.75
CA SER A 279 22.62 -4.41 -13.46
C SER A 279 22.45 -4.34 -14.99
N GLN A 280 21.49 -5.08 -15.56
CA GLN A 280 21.18 -5.02 -16.98
C GLN A 280 20.59 -3.67 -17.39
N VAL A 281 19.66 -3.12 -16.61
CA VAL A 281 19.13 -1.75 -16.79
C VAL A 281 20.28 -0.75 -16.76
N TRP A 282 21.20 -0.88 -15.80
CA TRP A 282 22.33 0.03 -15.69
C TRP A 282 23.25 -0.01 -16.91
N SER A 283 23.57 -1.21 -17.39
CA SER A 283 24.35 -1.37 -18.62
C SER A 283 23.62 -0.81 -19.83
N HIS A 284 22.31 -1.02 -19.96
CA HIS A 284 21.52 -0.57 -21.09
C HIS A 284 21.54 0.96 -21.26
N TYR A 285 21.29 1.71 -20.17
CA TYR A 285 21.22 3.18 -20.21
C TYR A 285 22.57 3.89 -19.99
N SER A 286 23.66 3.15 -19.76
CA SER A 286 25.03 3.72 -19.74
C SER A 286 25.61 3.96 -21.15
N GLY A 287 24.96 3.41 -22.19
CA GLY A 287 25.33 3.56 -23.59
C GLY A 287 24.66 4.76 -24.26
N SER A 288 24.14 4.57 -25.47
CA SER A 288 23.42 5.62 -26.22
C SER A 288 21.90 5.61 -26.01
N SER A 289 21.39 4.72 -25.15
CA SER A 289 19.96 4.64 -24.84
C SER A 289 19.57 5.72 -23.85
N VAL A 290 18.43 6.36 -24.09
CA VAL A 290 17.86 7.41 -23.22
C VAL A 290 16.46 6.98 -22.81
N LEU A 291 16.20 7.00 -21.51
CA LEU A 291 14.87 6.82 -20.93
C LEU A 291 14.10 8.15 -21.00
N ARG A 292 12.85 8.08 -21.44
CA ARG A 292 11.91 9.21 -21.46
C ARG A 292 10.89 9.02 -20.35
N ILE A 293 10.77 10.00 -19.46
CA ILE A 293 9.87 9.92 -18.30
C ILE A 293 8.87 11.05 -18.42
N ASP A 294 7.63 10.73 -18.75
CA ASP A 294 6.52 11.65 -18.60
C ASP A 294 6.25 11.87 -17.10
N THR A 295 6.59 13.07 -16.64
CA THR A 295 6.39 13.44 -15.24
C THR A 295 4.92 13.64 -14.90
N GLN A 296 4.05 13.83 -15.91
CA GLN A 296 2.64 14.18 -15.75
C GLN A 296 2.45 15.42 -14.86
N ALA A 297 3.45 16.30 -14.87
CA ALA A 297 3.54 17.49 -14.05
C ALA A 297 4.15 18.65 -14.87
N GLN A 298 4.44 19.76 -14.20
CA GLN A 298 4.96 21.00 -14.81
C GLN A 298 6.27 20.86 -15.62
N TRP A 299 7.00 19.76 -15.48
CA TRP A 299 8.23 19.48 -16.22
C TRP A 299 8.00 18.68 -17.51
N GLY A 300 6.76 18.26 -17.82
CA GLY A 300 6.46 17.48 -19.02
C GLY A 300 7.28 16.18 -19.08
N VAL A 301 7.85 15.89 -20.26
CA VAL A 301 8.69 14.70 -20.46
C VAL A 301 10.15 15.08 -20.20
N VAL A 302 10.78 14.42 -19.23
CA VAL A 302 12.23 14.53 -18.95
C VAL A 302 12.98 13.35 -19.57
N THR A 303 14.29 13.49 -19.72
CA THR A 303 15.17 12.39 -20.16
C THR A 303 16.00 11.87 -18.99
N ALA A 304 16.41 10.62 -19.07
CA ALA A 304 17.37 10.05 -18.14
C ALA A 304 18.31 9.05 -18.82
N ASP A 305 19.57 9.08 -18.42
CA ASP A 305 20.64 8.19 -18.85
C ASP A 305 21.55 7.90 -17.65
N ILE A 306 22.48 6.95 -17.81
CA ILE A 306 23.34 6.53 -16.71
C ILE A 306 24.74 7.08 -16.92
N ALA A 307 25.12 8.00 -16.03
CA ALA A 307 26.43 8.61 -15.98
C ALA A 307 27.01 8.47 -14.57
N ASN A 308 28.29 8.10 -14.47
CA ASN A 308 28.98 7.92 -13.18
C ASN A 308 28.26 6.96 -12.21
N ASP A 309 27.72 5.86 -12.74
CA ASP A 309 26.94 4.84 -12.00
C ASP A 309 25.64 5.34 -11.35
N ALA A 310 25.13 6.50 -11.77
CA ALA A 310 23.85 7.04 -11.36
C ALA A 310 22.95 7.30 -12.56
N LEU A 311 21.65 7.06 -12.41
CA LEU A 311 20.65 7.48 -13.39
C LEU A 311 20.39 8.98 -13.19
N ALA A 312 20.85 9.78 -14.14
CA ALA A 312 20.78 11.24 -14.10
C ALA A 312 19.59 11.74 -14.93
N VAL A 313 18.74 12.54 -14.32
CA VAL A 313 17.58 13.16 -14.99
C VAL A 313 18.00 14.52 -15.56
N SER A 314 17.73 14.71 -16.84
CA SER A 314 18.04 15.90 -17.62
C SER A 314 16.79 16.48 -18.28
N GLU A 315 16.89 17.72 -18.78
CA GLU A 315 15.81 18.35 -19.52
C GLU A 315 15.45 17.50 -20.76
N GLY A 316 14.16 17.41 -21.05
CA GLY A 316 13.69 16.77 -22.27
C GLY A 316 13.83 17.70 -23.47
N SER A 317 13.93 17.13 -24.66
CA SER A 317 14.08 17.87 -25.91
C SER A 317 12.74 18.24 -26.60
N ASN A 318 11.59 18.08 -25.93
CA ASN A 318 10.29 18.36 -26.54
C ASN A 318 9.94 19.84 -26.37
N GLY A 319 10.00 20.60 -27.47
CA GLY A 319 9.84 22.06 -27.54
C GLY A 319 8.44 22.63 -27.22
N GLY A 320 7.90 22.31 -26.04
CA GLY A 320 6.72 22.95 -25.45
C GLY A 320 7.05 23.73 -24.18
N SER A 321 6.02 24.26 -23.51
CA SER A 321 6.05 25.08 -22.27
C SER A 321 6.53 24.34 -21.02
N GLN A 322 7.53 23.45 -21.14
CA GLN A 322 8.19 22.76 -20.04
C GLN A 322 8.83 23.79 -19.12
N LYS A 323 8.52 23.72 -17.83
CA LYS A 323 9.29 24.49 -16.84
C LYS A 323 10.73 23.96 -16.85
N PRO A 324 11.75 24.82 -17.02
CA PRO A 324 13.14 24.39 -16.95
C PRO A 324 13.41 23.64 -15.65
N ILE A 325 14.31 22.67 -15.70
CA ILE A 325 14.87 22.06 -14.49
C ILE A 325 15.85 23.09 -13.90
N GLY A 326 15.30 24.14 -13.28
CA GLY A 326 16.07 25.27 -12.77
C GLY A 326 17.06 24.84 -11.68
N GLY A 327 18.25 25.44 -11.67
CA GLY A 327 19.19 25.35 -10.54
C GLY A 327 20.29 24.29 -10.62
N GLY A 328 20.56 23.70 -11.79
CA GLY A 328 21.82 22.98 -12.05
C GLY A 328 22.03 21.66 -11.29
N SER A 329 21.04 21.18 -10.56
CA SER A 329 21.05 19.82 -10.00
C SER A 329 19.92 19.03 -10.65
N GLY A 330 20.23 18.39 -11.79
CA GLY A 330 19.44 17.25 -12.24
C GLY A 330 19.30 16.25 -11.08
N THR A 331 18.16 15.59 -10.96
CA THR A 331 18.00 14.55 -9.94
C THR A 331 18.82 13.33 -10.36
N THR A 332 19.54 12.73 -9.43
CA THR A 332 20.24 11.46 -9.67
C THR A 332 19.67 10.36 -8.80
N PHE A 333 19.62 9.14 -9.34
CA PHE A 333 19.16 7.95 -8.65
C PHE A 333 20.31 6.93 -8.61
N THR A 334 20.63 6.43 -7.42
CA THR A 334 21.55 5.30 -7.26
C THR A 334 20.87 3.99 -7.65
N ARG A 335 21.65 2.91 -7.83
CA ARG A 335 21.11 1.56 -8.02
C ARG A 335 20.16 1.21 -6.86
N PRO A 336 18.87 0.90 -7.12
CA PRO A 336 17.99 0.41 -6.08
C PRO A 336 18.37 -1.03 -5.71
N SER A 337 18.28 -1.36 -4.42
CA SER A 337 18.31 -2.75 -3.96
C SER A 337 16.95 -3.43 -4.16
N THR A 338 16.90 -4.75 -3.99
CA THR A 338 15.62 -5.47 -3.94
C THR A 338 14.67 -4.89 -2.88
N ALA A 339 15.19 -4.48 -1.72
CA ALA A 339 14.40 -3.89 -0.64
C ALA A 339 13.76 -2.56 -1.08
N ASP A 340 14.52 -1.71 -1.78
CA ASP A 340 14.03 -0.44 -2.29
C ASP A 340 12.93 -0.63 -3.33
N ILE A 341 13.09 -1.60 -4.24
CA ILE A 341 12.10 -1.88 -5.28
C ILE A 341 10.78 -2.36 -4.66
N PHE A 342 10.80 -3.29 -3.71
CA PHE A 342 9.57 -3.77 -3.08
C PHE A 342 8.92 -2.73 -2.16
N SER A 343 9.72 -1.91 -1.46
CA SER A 343 9.19 -0.91 -0.51
C SER A 343 8.71 0.37 -1.18
N CYS A 344 9.26 0.69 -2.37
CA CYS A 344 9.06 1.95 -3.08
C CYS A 344 9.37 3.22 -2.25
N SER A 345 10.07 3.12 -1.12
CA SER A 345 10.16 4.21 -0.13
C SER A 345 11.53 4.37 0.52
N THR A 346 12.49 3.51 0.17
CA THR A 346 13.86 3.55 0.70
C THR A 346 14.87 3.77 -0.43
N GLY A 347 16.13 4.06 -0.05
CA GLY A 347 17.22 4.24 -1.01
C GLY A 347 16.91 5.32 -2.05
N PRO A 348 17.04 5.05 -3.35
CA PRO A 348 16.75 6.02 -4.41
C PRO A 348 15.25 6.39 -4.53
N PHE A 349 14.35 5.69 -3.83
CA PHE A 349 12.91 5.97 -3.83
C PHE A 349 12.42 6.67 -2.55
N ALA A 350 13.32 7.09 -1.66
CA ALA A 350 12.96 7.93 -0.53
C ALA A 350 12.57 9.33 -1.02
N THR A 351 11.38 9.80 -0.62
CA THR A 351 10.92 11.16 -0.94
C THR A 351 11.66 12.21 -0.10
N GLY A 352 11.78 13.41 -0.64
CA GLY A 352 12.48 14.52 0.01
C GLY A 352 11.92 15.88 -0.37
N SER A 353 12.71 16.94 -0.22
CA SER A 353 12.28 18.30 -0.56
C SER A 353 12.29 18.62 -2.06
N ASN A 354 12.89 17.75 -2.89
CA ASN A 354 12.97 17.97 -4.34
C ASN A 354 11.71 17.47 -5.04
N ALA A 355 10.89 18.41 -5.52
CA ALA A 355 9.62 18.09 -6.15
C ALA A 355 9.76 17.30 -7.46
N LEU A 356 10.79 17.59 -8.30
CA LEU A 356 11.03 16.81 -9.51
C LEU A 356 11.40 15.36 -9.17
N THR A 357 12.28 15.16 -8.18
CA THR A 357 12.64 13.82 -7.68
C THR A 357 11.38 13.06 -7.25
N ASN A 358 10.54 13.67 -6.43
CA ASN A 358 9.31 13.06 -5.94
C ASN A 358 8.32 12.72 -7.06
N THR A 359 8.32 13.47 -8.16
CA THR A 359 7.49 13.15 -9.33
C THR A 359 8.06 11.98 -10.15
N VAL A 360 9.38 11.84 -10.24
CA VAL A 360 10.04 10.76 -11.00
C VAL A 360 10.03 9.42 -10.25
N ILE A 361 10.13 9.43 -8.91
CA ILE A 361 10.17 8.21 -8.06
C ILE A 361 9.07 7.20 -8.42
N PRO A 362 7.77 7.55 -8.46
CA PRO A 362 6.71 6.59 -8.75
C PRO A 362 6.89 5.89 -10.10
N ARG A 363 7.32 6.63 -11.13
CA ARG A 363 7.51 6.10 -12.49
C ARG A 363 8.62 5.06 -12.53
N LEU A 364 9.76 5.36 -11.89
CA LEU A 364 10.87 4.41 -11.81
C LEU A 364 10.50 3.19 -10.96
N ALA A 365 9.92 3.40 -9.78
CA ALA A 365 9.55 2.32 -8.87
C ALA A 365 8.52 1.35 -9.50
N ALA A 366 7.52 1.88 -10.20
CA ALA A 366 6.57 1.05 -10.96
C ALA A 366 7.25 0.29 -12.10
N ALA A 367 8.17 0.93 -12.84
CA ALA A 367 8.90 0.29 -13.93
C ALA A 367 9.84 -0.84 -13.47
N PHE A 368 10.43 -0.73 -12.27
CA PHE A 368 11.19 -1.83 -11.67
C PHE A 368 10.28 -2.98 -11.22
N ASN A 369 9.19 -2.69 -10.50
CA ASN A 369 8.24 -3.72 -10.05
C ASN A 369 7.64 -4.49 -11.23
N ARG A 370 7.28 -3.79 -12.31
CA ARG A 370 6.74 -4.35 -13.55
C ARG A 370 7.80 -4.84 -14.54
N SER A 371 9.08 -4.72 -14.19
CA SER A 371 10.24 -5.09 -15.02
C SER A 371 10.15 -4.61 -16.48
N THR A 372 9.87 -3.31 -16.70
CA THR A 372 9.61 -2.74 -18.03
C THR A 372 10.78 -1.97 -18.64
N LEU A 373 11.78 -1.60 -17.84
CA LEU A 373 12.95 -0.78 -18.23
C LEU A 373 13.86 -1.42 -19.30
N LEU A 374 13.69 -2.71 -19.63
CA LEU A 374 14.36 -3.35 -20.78
C LEU A 374 13.41 -3.65 -21.94
N LYS A 375 12.11 -3.32 -21.79
CA LYS A 375 11.06 -3.53 -22.80
C LYS A 375 10.64 -2.23 -23.49
N THR A 376 10.80 -1.09 -22.84
CA THR A 376 10.47 0.22 -23.38
C THR A 376 11.41 1.30 -22.83
N ASP A 377 11.59 2.37 -23.60
CA ASP A 377 12.32 3.57 -23.20
C ASP A 377 11.37 4.70 -22.74
N GLN A 378 10.09 4.40 -22.49
CA GLN A 378 9.08 5.38 -22.11
C GLN A 378 8.41 4.98 -20.79
N LEU A 379 8.37 5.93 -19.84
CA LEU A 379 7.65 5.81 -18.58
C LEU A 379 6.55 6.88 -18.47
N PRO A 380 5.39 6.57 -17.87
CA PRO A 380 4.93 5.23 -17.48
C PRO A 380 4.86 4.26 -18.67
N ALA A 381 5.24 3.00 -18.43
CA ALA A 381 5.38 2.00 -19.49
C ALA A 381 4.01 1.50 -20.00
N PRO A 382 3.88 1.05 -21.27
CA PRO A 382 2.67 0.42 -21.76
C PRO A 382 2.38 -0.89 -21.01
N GLN A 383 1.13 -1.13 -20.63
CA GLN A 383 0.72 -2.32 -19.87
C GLN A 383 1.10 -3.65 -20.56
N SER A 384 1.11 -3.67 -21.89
CA SER A 384 1.53 -4.85 -22.66
C SER A 384 2.95 -5.31 -22.37
N THR A 385 3.80 -4.48 -21.74
CA THR A 385 5.20 -4.80 -21.39
C THR A 385 5.38 -5.34 -19.97
N TYR A 386 4.34 -5.36 -19.15
CA TYR A 386 4.46 -5.64 -17.72
C TYR A 386 4.82 -7.11 -17.46
N TYR A 387 5.71 -7.32 -16.48
CA TYR A 387 6.10 -8.61 -15.92
C TYR A 387 6.65 -9.62 -16.95
N GLN A 388 7.26 -9.15 -18.03
CA GLN A 388 7.80 -10.00 -19.11
C GLN A 388 9.26 -10.45 -18.90
N GLU A 389 9.95 -9.91 -17.90
CA GLU A 389 11.30 -10.34 -17.56
C GLU A 389 11.26 -11.49 -16.54
N ALA A 390 12.30 -12.33 -16.56
CA ALA A 390 12.43 -13.42 -15.60
C ALA A 390 12.56 -12.92 -14.15
N VAL A 391 13.18 -11.76 -13.95
CA VAL A 391 13.25 -11.07 -12.66
C VAL A 391 12.22 -9.95 -12.65
N THR A 392 11.13 -10.19 -11.94
CA THR A 392 10.02 -9.24 -11.81
C THR A 392 9.29 -9.42 -10.47
N ASN A 393 8.37 -8.52 -10.13
CA ASN A 393 7.53 -8.70 -8.94
C ASN A 393 6.44 -9.76 -9.22
N HIS A 394 6.77 -11.04 -8.99
CA HIS A 394 5.85 -12.15 -9.23
C HIS A 394 4.64 -12.17 -8.30
N TYR A 395 4.73 -11.59 -7.10
CA TYR A 395 3.56 -11.36 -6.26
C TYR A 395 2.55 -10.47 -6.98
N SER A 396 2.97 -9.29 -7.45
CA SER A 396 2.09 -8.37 -8.16
C SER A 396 1.55 -8.99 -9.46
N ARG A 397 2.41 -9.60 -10.29
CA ARG A 397 1.99 -10.32 -11.52
C ARG A 397 0.82 -11.27 -11.24
N VAL A 398 1.00 -12.17 -10.28
CA VAL A 398 0.01 -13.21 -9.95
C VAL A 398 -1.25 -12.60 -9.32
N VAL A 399 -1.14 -11.57 -8.51
CA VAL A 399 -2.30 -10.86 -7.95
C VAL A 399 -3.16 -10.28 -9.07
N HIS A 400 -2.58 -9.58 -10.04
CA HIS A 400 -3.34 -9.09 -11.21
C HIS A 400 -3.98 -10.24 -11.99
N GLU A 401 -3.25 -11.32 -12.28
CA GLU A 401 -3.79 -12.50 -12.99
C GLU A 401 -5.03 -13.10 -12.30
N TRP A 402 -5.13 -13.01 -10.97
CA TRP A 402 -6.24 -13.55 -10.18
C TRP A 402 -7.35 -12.56 -9.84
N ASN A 403 -7.22 -11.28 -10.22
CA ASN A 403 -8.34 -10.33 -10.20
C ASN A 403 -9.21 -10.48 -11.46
N TYR A 404 -10.51 -10.28 -11.34
CA TYR A 404 -11.49 -10.47 -12.42
C TYR A 404 -11.20 -9.62 -13.66
N ASP A 405 -10.82 -8.37 -13.43
CA ASP A 405 -10.52 -7.34 -14.43
C ASP A 405 -9.01 -7.09 -14.58
N GLY A 406 -8.18 -7.89 -13.90
CA GLY A 406 -6.74 -7.66 -13.85
C GLY A 406 -6.31 -6.50 -12.93
N ARG A 407 -7.24 -5.89 -12.18
CA ARG A 407 -6.99 -4.66 -11.42
C ARG A 407 -6.91 -4.93 -9.92
N GLY A 408 -5.98 -4.25 -9.25
CA GLY A 408 -5.76 -4.32 -7.81
C GLY A 408 -4.40 -3.72 -7.42
N TYR A 409 -4.34 -3.08 -6.27
CA TYR A 409 -3.17 -2.32 -5.84
C TYR A 409 -2.14 -3.25 -5.17
N ALA A 410 -1.19 -3.81 -5.93
CA ALA A 410 -0.30 -4.86 -5.45
C ALA A 410 1.09 -4.38 -4.96
N PHE A 411 1.43 -3.11 -5.20
CA PHE A 411 2.61 -2.43 -4.65
C PHE A 411 2.37 -0.90 -4.59
N PRO A 412 3.12 -0.10 -3.81
CA PRO A 412 2.76 1.29 -3.48
C PRO A 412 2.60 2.31 -4.63
N TYR A 413 2.97 1.97 -5.86
CA TYR A 413 2.85 2.84 -7.04
C TYR A 413 2.22 2.10 -8.23
N ASP A 414 1.28 1.19 -7.97
CA ASP A 414 0.55 0.43 -9.00
C ASP A 414 -0.46 1.29 -9.77
N ASP A 415 -0.77 2.48 -9.25
CA ASP A 415 -1.58 3.53 -9.86
C ASP A 415 -0.86 4.26 -11.02
N VAL A 416 0.47 4.13 -11.12
CA VAL A 416 1.24 4.75 -12.20
C VAL A 416 0.82 4.19 -13.56
N GLN A 417 0.31 5.05 -14.45
CA GLN A 417 -0.20 4.66 -15.76
C GLN A 417 0.15 5.68 -16.86
N PRO A 418 0.25 5.26 -18.14
CA PRO A 418 0.53 6.17 -19.25
C PRO A 418 -0.48 7.31 -19.38
N SER A 419 -0.01 8.48 -19.81
CA SER A 419 -0.85 9.65 -20.12
C SER A 419 -1.75 9.39 -21.35
N GLY A 420 -2.95 9.95 -21.36
CA GLY A 420 -3.91 9.79 -22.47
C GLY A 420 -4.72 8.49 -22.43
N GLY A 421 -4.66 7.78 -21.30
CA GLY A 421 -5.49 6.61 -21.02
C GLY A 421 -4.77 5.27 -21.11
N GLY A 422 -5.31 4.34 -20.34
CA GLY A 422 -4.89 2.94 -20.20
C GLY A 422 -5.89 2.26 -19.28
N LEU A 423 -5.88 0.93 -19.21
CA LEU A 423 -6.67 0.25 -18.18
C LEU A 423 -6.00 0.52 -16.84
N GLU A 424 -6.62 1.39 -16.04
CA GLU A 424 -6.29 1.61 -14.62
C GLU A 424 -6.01 0.25 -13.95
N GLN A 425 -4.82 0.08 -13.35
CA GLN A 425 -4.36 -1.22 -12.84
C GLN A 425 -4.50 -1.39 -11.33
N SER A 426 -4.58 -0.30 -10.57
CA SER A 426 -4.58 -0.30 -9.11
C SER A 426 -5.92 -0.68 -8.48
N GLY A 427 -6.97 -0.82 -9.28
CA GLY A 427 -8.27 -1.30 -8.80
C GLY A 427 -9.02 -0.23 -8.01
N GLU A 428 -9.03 0.99 -8.54
CA GLU A 428 -9.70 2.14 -7.95
C GLU A 428 -11.07 2.43 -8.59
N VAL A 429 -11.88 3.19 -7.86
CA VAL A 429 -13.01 3.95 -8.36
C VAL A 429 -12.91 5.37 -7.80
N HIS A 430 -13.12 6.37 -8.65
CA HIS A 430 -13.15 7.76 -8.20
C HIS A 430 -14.20 8.55 -8.98
N ALA A 431 -14.73 9.61 -8.36
CA ALA A 431 -15.62 10.56 -9.01
C ALA A 431 -15.72 11.86 -8.20
N GLY A 432 -15.89 12.98 -8.90
CA GLY A 432 -16.14 14.28 -8.27
C GLY A 432 -17.56 14.44 -7.70
N ASP A 433 -18.52 13.69 -8.23
CA ASP A 433 -19.95 13.76 -7.90
C ASP A 433 -20.52 12.46 -7.30
N PRO A 434 -19.87 11.86 -6.27
CA PRO A 434 -20.25 10.55 -5.75
C PRO A 434 -21.64 10.58 -5.12
N LYS A 435 -22.46 9.56 -5.42
CA LYS A 435 -23.82 9.40 -4.87
C LYS A 435 -23.91 8.23 -3.90
N ILE A 436 -23.47 7.05 -4.33
CA ILE A 436 -23.42 5.83 -3.52
C ILE A 436 -22.14 5.09 -3.85
N TRP A 437 -21.35 4.80 -2.82
CA TRP A 437 -20.22 3.89 -2.92
C TRP A 437 -20.65 2.50 -2.48
N THR A 438 -20.59 1.52 -3.37
CA THR A 438 -20.91 0.13 -3.08
C THR A 438 -19.61 -0.64 -2.85
N VAL A 439 -19.55 -1.37 -1.74
CA VAL A 439 -18.46 -2.31 -1.42
C VAL A 439 -19.07 -3.69 -1.28
N THR A 440 -18.76 -4.58 -2.21
CA THR A 440 -19.25 -5.97 -2.21
C THR A 440 -18.17 -6.88 -1.66
N VAL A 441 -18.55 -7.78 -0.73
CA VAL A 441 -17.61 -8.68 -0.05
C VAL A 441 -18.02 -10.13 -0.23
N GLY A 442 -17.08 -11.01 -0.55
CA GLY A 442 -17.35 -12.44 -0.77
C GLY A 442 -17.52 -12.86 -2.24
N GLY A 443 -17.27 -11.95 -3.18
CA GLY A 443 -17.35 -12.19 -4.63
C GLY A 443 -18.76 -12.05 -5.22
N GLY A 444 -18.93 -12.37 -6.51
CA GLY A 444 -20.25 -12.43 -7.16
C GLY A 444 -20.77 -11.11 -7.78
N SER A 445 -19.89 -10.18 -8.10
CA SER A 445 -20.23 -8.94 -8.83
C SER A 445 -19.36 -8.76 -10.05
#